data_AF-A0A958ZNM0-F1
#
_entry.id   AF-A0A958ZNM0-F1
#
_cell.length_a   1.000
_cell.length_b   1.000
_cell.length_c   1.000
_cell.angle_alpha   90.00
_cell.angle_beta   90.00
_cell.angle_gamma   90.00
#
_symmetry.space_group_name_H-M   'P 1'
#
loop_
_entity.id
_entity.type
_entity.pdbx_description
1 polymer ?
#
loop_
_entity_poly.entity_id
_entity_poly.type
_entity_poly.pdbx_seq_one_letter_code
_entity_poly.pdbx_strand_id
1 'polypeptide(L)'
;MAKINTKKIINTLYQNHALIYKIFLYIITTIAIVYFFPKGGHFKYEFQKGKPWQYEDLFAEFDFAIKKAPEKLEDERKVIEQNKKLYFTYNDDVVKTVKNNFNNRVYEKVNDTLLRGYSKNSIISFGSRFLDELYQK
;
A
#
# COMPACT_ATOMS: atom_id res chain seq x y z
N MET A 1 -67.40 -0.76 -48.25
CA MET A 1 -66.42 0.33 -48.15
C MET A 1 -66.87 1.28 -47.04
N ALA A 2 -66.23 1.27 -45.87
CA ALA A 2 -66.67 2.06 -44.72
C ALA A 2 -66.37 3.55 -44.93
N LYS A 3 -67.41 4.40 -44.88
CA LYS A 3 -67.29 5.85 -45.05
C LYS A 3 -66.82 6.45 -43.72
N ILE A 4 -65.56 6.87 -43.67
CA ILE A 4 -64.98 7.50 -42.48
C ILE A 4 -65.69 8.84 -42.23
N ASN A 5 -66.34 8.97 -41.07
CA ASN A 5 -67.06 10.20 -40.71
C ASN A 5 -66.09 11.26 -40.17
N THR A 6 -65.58 12.08 -41.09
CA THR A 6 -64.59 13.13 -40.85
C THR A 6 -65.05 14.17 -39.82
N LYS A 7 -66.34 14.53 -39.81
CA LYS A 7 -66.90 15.51 -38.84
C LYS A 7 -66.80 15.01 -37.39
N LYS A 8 -67.05 13.71 -37.17
CA LYS A 8 -66.93 13.09 -35.84
C LYS A 8 -65.49 13.11 -35.35
N ILE A 9 -64.54 12.80 -36.23
CA ILE A 9 -63.09 12.82 -35.92
C ILE A 9 -62.63 14.23 -35.54
N ILE A 10 -63.02 15.24 -36.33
CA ILE A 10 -62.66 16.64 -36.06
C ILE A 10 -63.21 17.11 -34.72
N ASN A 11 -64.47 16.78 -34.40
CA ASN A 11 -65.06 17.15 -33.11
C ASN A 11 -64.36 16.46 -31.92
N THR A 12 -64.00 15.18 -32.05
CA THR A 12 -63.24 14.45 -31.03
C THR A 12 -61.83 15.02 -30.85
N LEU A 13 -61.19 15.50 -31.92
CA LEU A 13 -59.90 16.16 -31.88
C LEU A 13 -59.98 17.51 -31.14
N TYR A 14 -61.05 18.29 -31.39
CA TYR A 14 -61.28 19.57 -30.72
C TYR A 14 -61.55 19.41 -29.21
N GLN A 15 -62.33 18.41 -28.82
CA GLN A 15 -62.64 18.15 -27.41
C GLN A 15 -61.41 17.67 -26.61
N ASN A 16 -60.45 16.99 -27.26
CA ASN A 16 -59.26 16.44 -26.62
C ASN A 16 -57.97 17.22 -26.92
N HIS A 17 -58.06 18.48 -27.37
CA HIS A 17 -56.92 19.29 -27.80
C HIS A 17 -55.81 19.39 -26.72
N ALA A 18 -56.18 19.44 -25.44
CA ALA A 18 -55.22 19.52 -24.33
C ALA A 18 -54.34 18.26 -24.21
N LEU A 19 -54.91 17.07 -24.44
CA LEU A 19 -54.18 15.80 -24.41
C LEU A 19 -53.29 15.68 -25.65
N ILE A 20 -53.81 16.04 -26.81
CA ILE A 20 -53.06 16.02 -28.08
C ILE A 20 -51.86 16.97 -28.01
N TYR A 21 -52.03 18.16 -27.45
CA TYR A 21 -50.94 19.11 -27.24
C TYR A 21 -49.84 18.54 -26.33
N LYS A 22 -50.20 17.88 -25.23
CA LYS A 22 -49.23 17.26 -24.31
C LYS A 22 -48.44 16.14 -25.00
N ILE A 23 -49.12 15.27 -25.75
CA ILE A 23 -48.45 14.18 -26.52
C ILE A 23 -47.51 14.77 -27.56
N PHE A 24 -47.97 15.79 -28.29
CA PHE A 24 -47.18 16.47 -29.30
C PHE A 24 -45.93 17.11 -28.71
N LEU A 25 -46.07 17.83 -27.60
CA LEU A 25 -44.97 18.44 -26.87
C LEU A 25 -43.98 17.37 -26.39
N TYR A 26 -44.47 16.28 -25.82
CA TYR A 26 -43.64 15.14 -25.41
C TYR A 26 -42.79 14.59 -26.56
N ILE A 27 -43.42 14.31 -27.71
CA ILE A 27 -42.72 13.78 -28.90
C ILE A 27 -41.64 14.76 -29.39
N ILE A 28 -41.98 16.05 -29.50
CA ILE A 28 -41.02 17.08 -29.92
C ILE A 28 -39.85 17.16 -28.96
N THR A 29 -40.12 17.21 -27.65
CA THR A 29 -39.07 17.31 -26.64
C THR A 29 -38.17 16.08 -26.66
N THR A 30 -38.72 14.87 -26.81
CA THR A 30 -37.91 13.65 -26.94
C THR A 30 -37.00 13.71 -28.16
N ILE A 31 -37.54 14.10 -29.33
CA ILE A 31 -36.74 14.24 -30.56
C ILE A 31 -35.64 15.29 -30.38
N ALA A 32 -35.97 16.45 -29.78
CA ALA A 32 -35.01 17.52 -29.54
C ALA A 32 -33.88 17.07 -28.61
N ILE A 33 -34.20 16.41 -27.49
CA ILE A 33 -33.19 15.90 -26.54
C ILE A 33 -32.26 14.91 -27.25
N VAL A 34 -32.80 13.95 -28.01
CA VAL A 34 -31.99 12.97 -28.74
C VAL A 34 -31.12 13.63 -29.81
N TYR A 35 -31.66 14.63 -30.51
CA TYR A 35 -30.94 15.36 -31.55
C TYR A 35 -29.79 16.20 -30.99
N PHE A 36 -30.02 16.89 -29.87
CA PHE A 36 -29.02 17.71 -29.19
C PHE A 36 -28.09 16.90 -28.29
N PHE A 37 -28.36 15.62 -28.07
CA PHE A 37 -27.48 14.77 -27.28
C PHE A 37 -26.12 14.66 -28.00
N PRO A 38 -25.02 15.05 -27.34
CA PRO A 38 -23.70 14.96 -27.97
C PRO A 38 -23.42 13.49 -28.31
N LYS A 39 -23.10 13.21 -29.58
CA LYS A 39 -22.94 11.84 -30.12
C LYS A 39 -21.64 11.13 -29.66
N GLY A 40 -21.11 11.52 -28.50
CA GLY A 40 -19.87 11.02 -27.93
C GLY A 40 -18.87 12.15 -27.64
N GLY A 41 -17.99 11.92 -26.68
CA GLY A 41 -16.82 12.77 -26.48
C GLY A 41 -15.81 12.49 -27.59
N HIS A 42 -15.31 13.53 -28.24
CA HIS A 42 -14.09 13.39 -29.02
C HIS A 42 -12.98 13.03 -28.03
N PHE A 43 -12.49 11.79 -28.07
CA PHE A 43 -11.28 11.45 -27.35
C PHE A 43 -10.18 12.37 -27.90
N LYS A 44 -9.54 13.16 -27.03
CA LYS A 44 -8.56 14.19 -27.42
C LYS A 44 -7.38 13.62 -28.23
N TYR A 45 -7.20 12.30 -28.18
CA TYR A 45 -6.06 11.59 -28.70
C TYR A 45 -6.47 10.71 -29.89
N GLU A 46 -5.79 10.88 -31.02
CA GLU A 46 -5.95 10.04 -32.21
C GLU A 46 -4.81 9.03 -32.25
N PHE A 47 -5.13 7.74 -32.21
CA PHE A 47 -4.11 6.67 -32.28
C PHE A 47 -4.11 6.01 -33.66
N GLN A 48 -2.93 5.93 -34.27
CA GLN A 48 -2.73 5.25 -35.55
C GLN A 48 -2.04 3.91 -35.32
N LYS A 49 -2.63 2.82 -35.81
CA LYS A 49 -2.07 1.47 -35.64
C LYS A 49 -0.69 1.39 -36.30
N GLY A 50 0.30 0.89 -35.54
CA GLY A 50 1.67 0.71 -36.02
C GLY A 50 2.56 1.95 -35.89
N LYS A 51 2.06 3.06 -35.34
CA LYS A 51 2.88 4.21 -34.96
C LYS A 51 3.17 4.22 -33.46
N PRO A 52 4.30 4.80 -33.03
CA PRO A 52 4.58 4.98 -31.60
C PRO A 52 3.54 5.91 -30.95
N TRP A 53 3.38 5.76 -29.64
CA TRP A 53 2.53 6.64 -28.82
C TRP A 53 3.01 8.09 -28.94
N GLN A 54 2.11 9.00 -29.34
CA GLN A 54 2.47 10.40 -29.67
C GLN A 54 2.09 11.39 -28.57
N TYR A 55 1.43 10.93 -27.51
CA TYR A 55 0.90 11.78 -26.46
C TYR A 55 1.68 11.56 -25.16
N GLU A 56 1.50 12.47 -24.20
CA GLU A 56 2.09 12.29 -22.88
C GLU A 56 1.44 11.12 -22.16
N ASP A 57 2.23 10.45 -21.33
CA ASP A 57 1.72 9.42 -20.45
C ASP A 57 0.80 10.07 -19.41
N LEU A 58 -0.43 9.59 -19.33
CA LEU A 58 -1.39 10.05 -18.32
C LEU A 58 -1.11 9.33 -17.01
N PHE A 59 -0.43 10.02 -16.10
CA PHE A 59 -0.31 9.59 -14.72
C PHE A 59 -1.52 10.05 -13.92
N ALA A 60 -1.92 9.25 -12.94
CA ALA A 60 -2.93 9.67 -11.97
C ALA A 60 -2.36 10.81 -11.10
N GLU A 61 -3.21 11.77 -10.72
CA GLU A 61 -2.83 12.88 -9.82
C GLU A 61 -2.51 12.43 -8.39
N PHE A 62 -2.73 11.15 -8.07
CA PHE A 62 -2.50 10.57 -6.75
C PHE A 62 -2.13 9.09 -6.85
N ASP A 63 -1.46 8.62 -5.80
CA ASP A 63 -1.09 7.23 -5.65
C ASP A 63 -2.25 6.38 -5.12
N PHE A 64 -2.48 5.23 -5.73
CA PHE A 64 -3.43 4.25 -5.21
C PHE A 64 -2.78 3.39 -4.14
N ALA A 65 -3.48 3.18 -3.02
CA ALA A 65 -3.02 2.24 -1.99
C ALA A 65 -3.04 0.80 -2.55
N ILE A 66 -1.87 0.21 -2.73
CA ILE A 66 -1.74 -1.19 -3.13
C ILE A 66 -2.08 -2.07 -1.92
N LYS A 67 -3.29 -2.64 -1.90
CA LYS A 67 -3.69 -3.61 -0.87
C LYS A 67 -2.96 -4.95 -1.11
N LYS A 68 -1.87 -5.16 -0.37
CA LYS A 68 -1.17 -6.45 -0.34
C LYS A 68 -1.96 -7.47 0.48
N ALA A 69 -1.86 -8.74 0.11
CA ALA A 69 -2.40 -9.84 0.89
C ALA A 69 -1.70 -9.92 2.27
N PRO A 70 -2.41 -10.31 3.34
CA PRO A 70 -1.86 -10.34 4.70
C PRO A 70 -0.68 -11.31 4.85
N GLU A 71 -0.74 -12.46 4.17
CA GLU A 71 0.34 -13.46 4.17
C GLU A 71 1.66 -12.88 3.61
N LYS A 72 1.58 -12.16 2.48
CA LYS A 72 2.74 -11.51 1.88
C LYS A 72 3.36 -10.46 2.79
N LEU A 73 2.54 -9.72 3.54
CA LEU A 73 3.04 -8.72 4.50
C LEU A 73 3.79 -9.39 5.66
N GLU A 74 3.33 -10.55 6.10
CA GLU A 74 3.98 -11.31 7.17
C GLU A 74 5.33 -11.87 6.71
N ASP A 75 5.41 -12.39 5.48
CA ASP A 75 6.67 -12.86 4.91
C ASP A 75 7.67 -11.71 4.70
N GLU A 76 7.22 -10.58 4.16
CA GLU A 76 8.05 -9.37 4.04
C GLU A 76 8.59 -8.92 5.40
N ARG A 77 7.75 -8.94 6.45
CA ARG A 77 8.17 -8.62 7.83
C ARG A 77 9.24 -9.57 8.34
N LYS A 78 9.08 -10.87 8.15
CA LYS A 78 10.07 -11.89 8.57
C LYS A 78 11.40 -11.67 7.88
N VAL A 79 11.38 -11.42 6.57
CA VAL A 79 12.61 -11.15 5.79
C VAL A 79 13.31 -9.89 6.31
N ILE A 80 12.57 -8.81 6.59
CA ILE A 80 13.14 -7.59 7.15
C ILE A 80 13.76 -7.85 8.52
N GLU A 81 13.06 -8.58 9.39
CA GLU A 81 13.52 -8.90 10.74
C GLU A 81 14.78 -9.78 10.74
N GLN A 82 14.87 -10.73 9.80
CA GLN A 82 16.05 -11.59 9.63
C GLN A 82 17.26 -10.82 9.07
N ASN A 83 17.03 -9.84 8.20
CA ASN A 83 18.08 -9.11 7.51
C ASN A 83 18.36 -7.71 8.08
N LYS A 84 17.76 -7.38 9.23
CA LYS A 84 17.94 -6.05 9.81
C LYS A 84 19.39 -5.85 10.26
N LYS A 85 19.93 -4.68 9.92
CA LYS A 85 21.21 -4.23 10.47
C LYS A 85 20.99 -3.80 11.91
N LEU A 86 21.66 -4.48 12.84
CA LEU A 86 21.65 -4.11 14.24
C LEU A 86 22.68 -3.00 14.48
N TYR A 87 22.24 -1.95 15.17
CA TYR A 87 23.11 -0.86 15.61
C TYR A 87 23.16 -0.92 17.13
N PHE A 88 24.36 -1.04 17.67
CA PHE A 88 24.59 -1.10 19.11
C PHE A 88 25.35 0.15 19.57
N THR A 89 24.99 0.66 20.73
CA THR A 89 25.76 1.69 21.42
C THR A 89 26.75 1.03 22.37
N TYR A 90 27.98 1.54 22.38
CA TYR A 90 28.97 1.07 23.33
C TYR A 90 28.67 1.67 24.71
N ASN A 91 28.68 0.83 25.74
CA ASN A 91 28.37 1.21 27.12
C ASN A 91 29.47 0.71 28.07
N ASP A 92 30.23 1.65 28.62
CA ASP A 92 31.34 1.37 29.55
C ASP A 92 30.89 0.68 30.84
N ASP A 93 29.68 0.93 31.31
CA ASP A 93 29.20 0.33 32.55
C ASP A 93 28.97 -1.17 32.39
N VAL A 94 28.57 -1.62 31.20
CA VAL A 94 28.47 -3.05 30.87
C VAL A 94 29.85 -3.71 30.98
N VAL A 95 30.91 -3.06 30.50
CA VAL A 95 32.28 -3.58 30.58
C VAL A 95 32.72 -3.73 32.03
N LYS A 96 32.45 -2.73 32.88
CA LYS A 96 32.73 -2.80 34.33
C LYS A 96 31.97 -3.96 34.99
N THR A 97 30.68 -4.10 34.70
CA THR A 97 29.85 -5.18 35.24
C THR A 97 30.37 -6.55 34.82
N VAL A 98 30.74 -6.73 33.54
CA VAL A 98 31.29 -7.99 33.03
C VAL A 98 32.61 -8.34 33.71
N LYS A 99 33.54 -7.39 33.86
CA LYS A 99 34.81 -7.60 34.57
C LYS A 99 34.62 -7.98 36.04
N ASN A 100 33.71 -7.31 36.74
CA ASN A 100 33.39 -7.62 38.13
C ASN A 100 32.76 -9.02 38.26
N ASN A 101 31.80 -9.35 37.39
CA ASN A 101 31.16 -10.67 37.37
C ASN A 101 32.15 -11.78 37.04
N PHE A 102 33.08 -11.54 36.12
CA PHE A 102 34.15 -12.47 35.80
C PHE A 102 35.01 -12.75 37.03
N ASN A 103 35.51 -11.70 37.68
CA ASN A 103 36.29 -11.84 38.91
C ASN A 103 35.52 -12.65 39.95
N ASN A 104 34.29 -12.24 40.31
CA ASN A 104 33.47 -12.93 41.32
C ASN A 104 33.29 -14.42 41.01
N ARG A 105 32.98 -14.77 39.75
CA ARG A 105 32.85 -16.17 39.32
C ARG A 105 34.15 -16.95 39.47
N VAL A 106 35.29 -16.33 39.19
CA VAL A 106 36.59 -16.96 39.44
C VAL A 106 36.81 -17.15 40.94
N TYR A 107 36.51 -16.17 41.79
CA TYR A 107 36.61 -16.31 43.25
C TYR A 107 35.74 -17.45 43.79
N GLU A 108 34.52 -17.62 43.27
CA GLU A 108 33.57 -18.66 43.68
C GLU A 108 33.97 -20.06 43.21
N LYS A 109 34.43 -20.18 41.94
CA LYS A 109 34.63 -21.49 41.31
C LYS A 109 36.07 -22.00 41.33
N VAL A 110 37.06 -21.22 41.79
CA VAL A 110 38.47 -21.65 41.75
C VAL A 110 38.76 -22.93 42.54
N ASN A 111 37.91 -23.27 43.51
CA ASN A 111 38.02 -24.49 44.32
C ASN A 111 37.39 -25.71 43.67
N ASP A 112 36.80 -25.57 42.47
CA ASP A 112 36.23 -26.67 41.71
C ASP A 112 37.35 -27.62 41.23
N THR A 113 37.02 -28.90 41.11
CA THR A 113 37.95 -29.99 40.79
C THR A 113 38.66 -29.73 39.45
N LEU A 114 37.97 -29.08 38.52
CA LEU A 114 38.48 -28.74 37.18
C LEU A 114 39.61 -27.69 37.18
N LEU A 115 39.75 -26.89 38.25
CA LEU A 115 40.72 -25.80 38.33
C LEU A 115 41.88 -26.11 39.29
N ARG A 116 41.94 -27.35 39.80
CA ARG A 116 42.93 -27.84 40.77
C ARG A 116 44.32 -27.96 40.12
N GLY A 117 45.04 -26.85 40.06
CA GLY A 117 46.37 -26.75 39.44
C GLY A 117 46.64 -25.41 38.77
N TYR A 118 45.59 -24.61 38.53
CA TYR A 118 45.73 -23.26 38.01
C TYR A 118 45.79 -22.24 39.14
N SER A 119 46.75 -21.31 39.06
CA SER A 119 46.81 -20.19 39.99
C SER A 119 45.65 -19.22 39.72
N LYS A 120 44.94 -18.85 40.78
CA LYS A 120 43.87 -17.85 40.72
C LYS A 120 44.31 -16.56 40.03
N ASN A 121 45.50 -16.08 40.37
CA ASN A 121 46.06 -14.86 39.81
C ASN A 121 46.40 -15.02 38.32
N SER A 122 46.80 -16.21 37.87
CA SER A 122 47.00 -16.48 36.43
C SER A 122 45.68 -16.45 35.66
N ILE A 123 44.61 -17.00 36.22
CA ILE A 123 43.28 -17.00 35.58
C ILE A 123 42.74 -15.56 35.50
N ILE A 124 42.81 -14.82 36.60
CA ILE A 124 42.34 -13.42 36.65
C ILE A 124 43.13 -12.56 35.67
N SER A 125 44.47 -12.65 35.66
CA SER A 125 45.30 -11.82 34.78
C SER A 125 45.19 -12.18 33.29
N PHE A 126 44.91 -13.43 32.95
CA PHE A 126 44.59 -13.82 31.58
C PHE A 126 43.23 -13.27 31.15
N GLY A 127 42.20 -13.51 31.97
CA GLY A 127 40.84 -13.07 31.65
C GLY A 127 40.70 -11.56 31.61
N SER A 128 41.39 -10.82 32.49
CA SER A 128 41.39 -9.36 32.45
C SER A 128 41.99 -8.84 31.14
N ARG A 129 43.15 -9.37 30.72
CA ARG A 129 43.79 -9.00 29.45
C ARG A 129 42.92 -9.33 28.24
N PHE A 130 42.30 -10.51 28.22
CA PHE A 130 41.38 -10.90 27.16
C PHE A 130 40.16 -9.98 27.08
N LEU A 131 39.54 -9.64 28.22
CA LEU A 131 38.43 -8.70 28.25
C LEU A 131 38.86 -7.28 27.85
N ASP A 132 40.05 -6.85 28.24
CA ASP A 132 40.61 -5.56 27.82
C ASP A 132 40.81 -5.50 26.29
N GLU A 133 41.29 -6.58 25.67
CA GLU A 133 41.45 -6.68 24.22
C GLU A 133 40.10 -6.75 23.49
N LEU A 134 39.15 -7.54 24.01
CA LEU A 134 37.83 -7.72 23.40
C LEU A 134 36.97 -6.45 23.40
N TYR A 135 37.15 -5.61 24.43
CA TYR A 135 36.47 -4.32 24.54
C TYR A 135 37.35 -3.14 24.11
N GLN A 136 38.60 -3.37 23.71
CA GLN A 136 39.40 -2.34 23.04
C GLN A 136 38.82 -2.10 21.64
N LYS A 137 38.57 -0.83 21.37
CA LYS A 137 38.02 -0.35 20.10
C LYS A 137 39.12 -0.16 19.08
#